data_AF-A0A969QWH4-F1
#
_entry.id   AF-A0A969QWH4-F1
#
_cell.length_a   1.000
_cell.length_b   1.000
_cell.length_c   1.000
_cell.angle_alpha   90.00
_cell.angle_beta   90.00
_cell.angle_gamma   90.00
#
_symmetry.space_group_name_H-M   'P 1'
#
loop_
_entity.id
_entity.type
_entity.pdbx_description
1 polymer ?
#
loop_
_entity_poly.entity_id
_entity_poly.type
_entity_poly.pdbx_seq_one_letter_code
_entity_poly.pdbx_strand_id
1 'polypeptide(L)'
;MVWVSSQVSALTPVIYEKLGIAREANEQHQEALESYNLAAAFPGGTTAHYRAGYLLSKMGESAWRSLRPSDALGKFMEAKKRIGQARQLPNGVTEGQRLETVAHIDRWITFLKEMKVK
;
A
#
# COMPACT_ATOMS: atom_id res chain seq x y z
N MET A 1 -29.22 4.27 -21.86
CA MET A 1 -28.85 3.57 -20.60
C MET A 1 -27.32 3.59 -20.40
N VAL A 2 -26.67 4.77 -20.51
CA VAL A 2 -25.19 4.89 -20.52
C VAL A 2 -24.66 5.77 -19.36
N TRP A 3 -25.55 6.50 -18.67
CA TRP A 3 -25.17 7.44 -17.61
C TRP A 3 -24.95 6.77 -16.25
N VAL A 4 -25.62 5.65 -15.97
CA VAL A 4 -25.47 4.89 -14.72
C VAL A 4 -24.13 4.15 -14.69
N SER A 5 -23.65 3.65 -15.83
CA SER A 5 -22.37 2.91 -15.90
C SER A 5 -21.14 3.79 -15.72
N SER A 6 -21.19 5.07 -16.14
CA SER A 6 -20.05 5.98 -15.97
C SER A 6 -19.86 6.44 -14.53
N GLN A 7 -20.95 6.71 -13.79
CA GLN A 7 -20.88 7.09 -12.37
C GLN A 7 -20.44 5.91 -11.48
N VAL A 8 -20.92 4.70 -11.74
CA VAL A 8 -20.48 3.50 -11.00
C VAL A 8 -18.99 3.28 -11.20
N SER A 9 -18.47 3.38 -12.43
CA SER A 9 -17.03 3.26 -12.71
C SER A 9 -16.19 4.30 -11.96
N ALA A 10 -16.66 5.55 -11.87
CA ALA A 10 -15.93 6.64 -11.20
C ALA A 10 -15.85 6.49 -9.67
N LEU A 11 -16.88 5.95 -9.02
CA LEU A 11 -16.92 5.79 -7.56
C LEU A 11 -16.30 4.48 -7.06
N THR A 12 -16.20 3.48 -7.93
CA THR A 12 -15.64 2.16 -7.61
C THR A 12 -14.28 2.20 -6.89
N PRO A 13 -13.26 2.98 -7.35
CA PRO A 13 -11.97 3.05 -6.64
C PRO A 13 -12.11 3.60 -5.21
N VAL A 14 -12.97 4.60 -5.01
CA VAL A 14 -13.19 5.22 -3.69
C VAL A 14 -13.86 4.24 -2.73
N ILE A 15 -14.81 3.43 -3.21
CA ILE A 15 -15.50 2.41 -2.40
C ILE A 15 -14.48 1.36 -1.91
N TYR A 16 -13.66 0.83 -2.82
CA TYR A 16 -12.64 -0.15 -2.46
C TYR A 16 -11.55 0.44 -1.55
N GLU A 17 -11.15 1.70 -1.76
CA GLU A 17 -10.20 2.36 -0.85
C GLU A 17 -10.78 2.49 0.57
N LYS A 18 -12.04 2.90 0.71
CA LYS A 18 -12.71 2.98 2.02
C LYS A 18 -12.88 1.62 2.68
N LEU A 19 -13.21 0.58 1.90
CA LEU A 19 -13.27 -0.78 2.40
C LEU A 19 -11.90 -1.25 2.91
N GLY A 20 -10.84 -0.93 2.18
CA GLY A 20 -9.46 -1.21 2.59
C GLY A 20 -9.10 -0.52 3.91
N ILE A 21 -9.46 0.75 4.07
CA ILE A 21 -9.25 1.50 5.32
C ILE A 21 -10.00 0.86 6.49
N ALA A 22 -11.26 0.47 6.29
CA ALA A 22 -12.06 -0.17 7.34
C ALA A 22 -11.46 -1.53 7.76
N ARG A 23 -11.00 -2.33 6.79
CA ARG A 23 -10.33 -3.62 7.05
C ARG A 23 -8.98 -3.43 7.74
N GLU A 24 -8.20 -2.42 7.34
CA GLU A 24 -6.94 -2.07 8.00
C GLU A 24 -7.17 -1.68 9.47
N ALA A 25 -8.21 -0.88 9.75
CA ALA A 25 -8.59 -0.52 11.12
C ALA A 25 -9.03 -1.72 11.96
N ASN A 26 -9.50 -2.80 11.33
CA ASN A 26 -9.87 -4.06 11.97
C ASN A 26 -8.74 -5.10 11.94
N GLU A 27 -7.51 -4.68 11.65
CA GLU A 27 -6.30 -5.53 11.56
C GLU A 27 -6.37 -6.65 10.51
N GLN A 28 -7.34 -6.59 9.59
CA GLN A 28 -7.51 -7.51 8.46
C GLN A 28 -6.58 -7.11 7.31
N HIS A 29 -5.28 -7.20 7.55
CA HIS A 29 -4.26 -6.63 6.66
C HIS A 29 -4.23 -7.25 5.26
N GLN A 30 -4.54 -8.54 5.10
CA GLN A 30 -4.56 -9.17 3.77
C GLN A 30 -5.76 -8.69 2.95
N GLU A 31 -6.94 -8.69 3.57
CA GLU A 31 -8.19 -8.26 2.94
C GLU A 31 -8.20 -6.75 2.67
N ALA A 32 -7.50 -5.97 3.49
CA ALA A 32 -7.25 -4.55 3.25
C ALA A 32 -6.38 -4.34 2.01
N LEU A 33 -5.30 -5.12 1.89
CA LEU A 33 -4.40 -5.07 0.72
C LEU A 33 -5.13 -5.46 -0.58
N GLU A 34 -5.98 -6.49 -0.53
CA GLU A 34 -6.86 -6.86 -1.66
C GLU A 34 -7.77 -5.70 -2.07
N SER A 35 -8.36 -5.01 -1.10
CA SER A 35 -9.23 -3.86 -1.37
C SER A 35 -8.44 -2.71 -2.02
N TYR A 36 -7.23 -2.42 -1.55
CA TYR A 36 -6.37 -1.42 -2.19
C TYR A 36 -5.90 -1.84 -3.58
N ASN A 37 -5.70 -3.14 -3.83
CA ASN A 37 -5.39 -3.65 -5.17
C ASN A 37 -6.57 -3.47 -6.12
N LEU A 38 -7.79 -3.78 -5.67
CA LEU A 38 -9.01 -3.53 -6.44
C LEU A 38 -9.17 -2.05 -6.74
N ALA A 39 -8.99 -1.17 -5.75
CA ALA A 39 -9.06 0.28 -5.96
C ALA A 39 -8.06 0.76 -7.01
N ALA A 40 -6.80 0.33 -6.92
CA ALA A 40 -5.73 0.71 -7.85
C ALA A 40 -5.94 0.20 -9.29
N ALA A 41 -6.78 -0.81 -9.50
CA ALA A 41 -7.08 -1.34 -10.83
C ALA A 41 -8.01 -0.41 -11.65
N PHE A 42 -8.73 0.51 -11.00
CA PHE A 42 -9.65 1.44 -11.67
C PHE A 42 -8.98 2.79 -11.96
N PRO A 43 -9.36 3.46 -13.07
CA PRO A 43 -8.98 4.85 -13.32
C PRO A 43 -9.32 5.73 -12.12
N GLY A 44 -8.38 6.57 -11.70
CA GLY A 44 -8.55 7.45 -10.52
C GLY A 44 -8.22 6.79 -9.17
N GLY A 45 -8.00 5.47 -9.11
CA GLY A 45 -7.63 4.77 -7.88
C GLY A 45 -6.15 4.86 -7.48
N THR A 46 -5.38 5.77 -8.08
CA THR A 46 -3.92 5.81 -7.90
C THR A 46 -3.47 6.12 -6.46
N THR A 47 -4.33 6.73 -5.63
CA THR A 47 -4.09 6.97 -4.20
C THR A 47 -3.94 5.65 -3.42
N ALA A 48 -4.64 4.60 -3.84
CA ALA A 48 -4.61 3.29 -3.20
C ALA A 48 -3.23 2.61 -3.29
N HIS A 49 -2.38 3.02 -4.23
CA HIS A 49 -0.99 2.58 -4.27
C HIS A 49 -0.20 3.03 -3.04
N TYR A 50 -0.41 4.27 -2.56
CA TYR A 50 0.24 4.76 -1.35
C TYR A 50 -0.26 3.99 -0.12
N ARG A 51 -1.58 3.82 0.01
CA ARG A 51 -2.20 3.06 1.11
C ARG A 51 -1.68 1.62 1.16
N ALA A 52 -1.66 0.93 0.02
CA ALA A 52 -1.10 -0.41 -0.09
C ALA A 52 0.38 -0.46 0.30
N GLY A 53 1.17 0.51 -0.18
CA GLY A 53 2.59 0.57 0.15
C GLY A 53 2.86 0.78 1.64
N TYR A 54 2.11 1.68 2.28
CA TYR A 54 2.20 1.92 3.72
C TYR A 54 1.73 0.71 4.55
N LEU A 55 0.66 0.03 4.13
CA LEU A 55 0.23 -1.20 4.78
C LEU A 55 1.27 -2.32 4.64
N LEU A 56 1.86 -2.48 3.45
CA LEU A 56 2.92 -3.44 3.19
C LEU A 56 4.15 -3.19 4.06
N SER A 57 4.53 -1.94 4.33
CA SER A 57 5.65 -1.65 5.23
C SER A 57 5.34 -2.09 6.67
N LYS A 58 4.12 -1.87 7.17
CA LYS A 58 3.68 -2.39 8.48
C LYS A 58 3.72 -3.92 8.53
N MET A 59 3.21 -4.58 7.49
CA MET A 59 3.26 -6.03 7.36
C MET A 59 4.70 -6.56 7.27
N GLY A 60 5.61 -5.80 6.64
CA GLY A 60 7.04 -6.09 6.57
C GLY A 60 7.68 -6.08 7.96
N GLU A 61 7.41 -5.04 8.76
CA GLU A 61 7.88 -4.98 10.15
C GLU A 61 7.31 -6.12 11.01
N SER A 62 6.03 -6.48 10.83
CA SER A 62 5.41 -7.61 11.53
C SER A 62 6.06 -8.94 11.14
N ALA A 63 6.33 -9.15 9.84
CA ALA A 63 7.04 -10.34 9.35
C ALA A 63 8.45 -10.43 9.93
N TRP A 64 9.16 -9.30 10.00
CA TRP A 64 10.48 -9.22 10.63
C TRP A 64 10.42 -9.61 12.11
N ARG A 65 9.51 -9.01 12.90
CA ARG A 65 9.30 -9.35 14.32
C ARG A 65 8.94 -10.83 14.52
N SER A 66 8.30 -11.45 13.53
CA SER A 66 7.96 -12.87 13.52
C SER A 66 9.10 -13.78 13.02
N LEU A 67 10.34 -13.28 12.91
CA LEU A 67 11.50 -14.02 12.41
C LEU A 67 11.33 -14.55 10.98
N ARG A 68 10.59 -13.81 10.13
CA ARG A 68 10.42 -14.10 8.69
C ARG A 68 11.09 -13.01 7.85
N PRO A 69 12.43 -13.00 7.77
CA PRO A 69 13.17 -11.90 7.14
C PRO A 69 12.98 -11.82 5.63
N SER A 70 12.91 -12.96 4.92
CA SER A 70 12.64 -12.96 3.47
C SER A 70 11.24 -12.40 3.15
N ASP A 71 10.23 -12.81 3.93
CA ASP A 71 8.88 -12.25 3.81
C ASP A 71 8.85 -10.75 4.08
N ALA A 72 9.64 -10.29 5.05
CA ALA A 72 9.76 -8.86 5.37
C ALA A 72 10.39 -8.10 4.20
N LEU A 73 11.50 -8.60 3.65
CA LEU A 73 12.19 -8.00 2.51
C LEU A 73 11.26 -7.89 1.29
N GLY A 74 10.54 -8.96 0.96
CA GLY A 74 9.58 -8.96 -0.13
C GLY A 74 8.48 -7.91 0.04
N LYS A 75 7.96 -7.77 1.27
CA LYS A 75 6.95 -6.75 1.61
C LYS A 75 7.49 -5.34 1.50
N PHE A 76 8.71 -5.06 1.98
CA PHE A 76 9.32 -3.73 1.84
C PHE A 76 9.61 -3.37 0.39
N MET A 77 10.08 -4.33 -0.42
CA MET A 77 10.31 -4.10 -1.85
C MET A 77 9.01 -3.78 -2.60
N GLU A 78 7.94 -4.54 -2.36
CA GLU A 78 6.64 -4.24 -2.95
C GLU A 78 6.09 -2.91 -2.39
N ALA A 79 6.28 -2.61 -1.10
CA ALA A 79 5.89 -1.34 -0.51
C ALA A 79 6.50 -0.14 -1.25
N LYS A 80 7.82 -0.17 -1.48
CA LYS A 80 8.54 0.89 -2.22
C LYS A 80 7.99 1.06 -3.62
N LYS A 81 7.82 -0.05 -4.35
CA LYS A 81 7.27 -0.06 -5.71
C LYS A 81 5.88 0.55 -5.74
N ARG A 82 5.00 0.17 -4.82
CA ARG A 82 3.64 0.70 -4.71
C ARG A 82 3.65 2.20 -4.44
N ILE A 83 4.46 2.70 -3.50
CA ILE A 83 4.55 4.14 -3.25
C ILE A 83 5.04 4.89 -4.50
N GLY A 84 5.99 4.34 -5.26
CA GLY A 84 6.44 4.94 -6.52
C GLY A 84 5.36 5.00 -7.62
N GLN A 85 4.33 4.14 -7.55
CA GLN A 85 3.19 4.16 -8.47
C GLN A 85 2.09 5.17 -8.05
N ALA A 86 2.15 5.70 -6.83
CA ALA A 86 1.15 6.63 -6.32
C ALA A 86 1.32 8.01 -6.97
N ARG A 87 0.56 8.27 -8.04
CA ARG A 87 0.53 9.58 -8.71
C ARG A 87 -0.10 10.66 -7.84
N GLN A 88 -1.04 10.26 -7.00
CA GLN A 88 -1.76 11.14 -6.07
C GLN A 88 -1.58 10.62 -4.64
N LEU A 89 -1.59 11.53 -3.69
CA LEU A 89 -1.53 11.20 -2.26
C LEU A 89 -2.93 11.17 -1.66
N PRO A 90 -3.20 10.25 -0.72
CA PRO A 90 -4.42 10.31 0.06
C PRO A 90 -4.53 11.64 0.81
N ASN A 91 -5.76 12.10 1.05
CA ASN A 91 -6.02 13.33 1.79
C ASN A 91 -5.30 13.31 3.15
N GLY A 92 -4.61 14.41 3.47
CA GLY A 92 -3.83 14.56 4.71
C GLY A 92 -2.41 13.99 4.66
N VAL A 93 -2.01 13.33 3.56
CA VAL A 93 -0.63 12.89 3.34
C VAL A 93 0.11 13.92 2.52
N THR A 94 1.25 14.39 3.03
CA THR A 94 2.14 15.34 2.34
C THR A 94 3.25 14.63 1.57
N GLU A 95 3.87 15.32 0.62
CA GLU A 95 5.04 14.78 -0.08
C GLU A 95 6.22 14.54 0.87
N GLY A 96 6.38 15.38 1.91
CA GLY A 96 7.37 15.17 2.97
C GLY A 96 7.16 13.83 3.68
N GLN A 97 5.93 13.53 4.09
CA GLN A 97 5.58 12.23 4.69
C GLN A 97 5.82 11.07 3.72
N ARG A 98 5.57 11.24 2.42
CA ARG A 98 5.91 10.21 1.43
C ARG A 98 7.41 9.95 1.41
N LEU A 99 8.24 10.98 1.37
CA LEU A 99 9.70 10.85 1.35
C LEU A 99 10.22 10.17 2.62
N GLU A 100 9.66 10.52 3.78
CA GLU A 100 9.98 9.86 5.05
C GLU A 100 9.62 8.38 5.04
N THR A 101 8.44 8.02 4.52
CA THR A 101 8.03 6.62 4.37
C THR A 101 8.95 5.86 3.42
N VAL A 102 9.34 6.45 2.28
CA VAL A 102 10.29 5.82 1.34
C VAL A 102 11.65 5.63 1.99
N ALA A 103 12.17 6.64 2.68
CA ALA A 103 13.44 6.55 3.40
C ALA A 103 13.41 5.49 4.50
N HIS A 104 12.30 5.35 5.21
CA HIS A 104 12.08 4.29 6.18
C HIS A 104 12.13 2.89 5.56
N ILE A 105 11.41 2.70 4.46
CA ILE A 105 11.42 1.44 3.71
C ILE A 105 12.82 1.12 3.17
N ASP A 106 13.54 2.12 2.67
CA ASP A 106 14.90 1.94 2.14
C ASP A 106 15.89 1.51 3.21
N ARG A 107 15.80 2.06 4.43
CA ARG A 107 16.61 1.59 5.56
C ARG A 107 16.37 0.11 5.85
N TRP A 108 15.11 -0.33 5.85
CA TRP A 108 14.77 -1.75 6.04
C TRP A 108 15.29 -2.65 4.92
N ILE A 109 15.12 -2.24 3.67
CA ILE A 109 15.62 -3.03 2.51
C ILE A 109 17.14 -3.17 2.59
N THR A 110 17.87 -2.08 2.85
CA THR A 110 19.32 -2.10 2.96
C THR A 110 19.77 -3.01 4.10
N PHE A 111 19.19 -2.83 5.29
CA PHE A 111 19.49 -3.65 6.46
C PHE A 111 19.27 -5.16 6.19
N LEU A 112 18.12 -5.54 5.63
CA LEU A 112 17.82 -6.95 5.34
C LEU A 112 18.76 -7.54 4.26
N LYS A 113 19.14 -6.75 3.26
CA LYS A 113 20.11 -7.18 2.24
C LYS A 113 21.52 -7.36 2.81
N GLU A 114 21.95 -6.49 3.72
CA GLU A 114 23.24 -6.63 4.41
C GLU A 114 23.30 -7.91 5.26
N MET A 115 22.16 -8.29 5.84
CA MET A 115 21.99 -9.57 6.52
C MET A 115 21.96 -10.80 5.58
N LYS A 116 22.16 -10.59 4.26
CA LYS A 116 22.15 -11.63 3.22
C LYS A 116 20.82 -12.38 3.13
N VAL A 117 19.72 -11.73 3.51
CA VAL A 117 18.37 -12.24 3.29
C VAL A 117 18.13 -12.31 1.78
N LYS A 118 17.65 -13.47 1.32
CA LYS A 118 17.31 -13.72 -0.09
C LYS A 118 15.82 -13.54 -0.32
#